data_AF-A0A7C5DQW4-F1
#
_entry.id   AF-A0A7C5DQW4-F1
#
_cell.length_a   1.000
_cell.length_b   1.000
_cell.length_c   1.000
_cell.angle_alpha   90.00
_cell.angle_beta   90.00
_cell.angle_gamma   90.00
#
_symmetry.space_group_name_H-M   'P 1'
#
loop_
_entity.id
_entity.type
_entity.pdbx_description
1 polymer ?
#
loop_
_entity_poly.entity_id
_entity_poly.type
_entity_poly.pdbx_seq_one_letter_code
_entity_poly.pdbx_strand_id
1 'polypeptide(L)'
;NLSCRSVVFRCVNDFERTLRRVGRWADYKNSYATLDPDYIESVWWVFKKIWDMGLVYKDYRVSPYCPRCGTPLSNFEVNLGYKEVKDNSVYLRFRIKGPEFKDIFFLVWTTTPWTLPANLALAVNPEMQDILI
;
A
#
# COMPACT_ATOMS: atom_id res chain seq x y z
N ASN A 1 -12.80 -14.57 16.11
CA ASN A 1 -11.51 -14.64 16.83
C ASN A 1 -10.96 -16.06 16.98
N LEU A 2 -11.76 -17.03 17.42
CA LEU A 2 -11.28 -18.42 17.64
C LEU A 2 -10.75 -19.11 16.37
N SER A 3 -11.35 -18.87 15.20
CA SER A 3 -10.94 -19.50 13.94
C SER A 3 -9.54 -19.07 13.45
N CYS A 4 -9.15 -17.81 13.67
CA CYS A 4 -7.79 -17.36 13.32
C CYS A 4 -6.77 -17.99 14.26
N ARG A 5 -7.10 -18.07 15.55
CA ARG A 5 -6.24 -18.67 16.58
C ARG A 5 -6.03 -20.17 16.32
N SER A 6 -7.08 -20.91 15.97
CA SER A 6 -6.98 -22.35 15.71
C SER A 6 -6.12 -22.68 14.48
N VAL A 7 -6.14 -21.84 13.44
CA VAL A 7 -5.29 -22.01 12.25
C VAL A 7 -3.81 -21.80 12.58
N VAL A 8 -3.47 -20.80 13.40
CA VAL A 8 -2.08 -20.52 13.80
C VAL A 8 -1.48 -21.72 14.52
N PHE A 9 -2.16 -22.25 15.55
CA PHE A 9 -1.62 -23.38 16.32
C PHE A 9 -1.53 -24.68 15.54
N ARG A 10 -2.34 -24.87 14.49
CA ARG A 10 -2.19 -26.02 13.58
C ARG A 10 -0.82 -26.00 12.88
N CYS A 11 -0.41 -24.84 12.37
CA CYS A 11 0.86 -24.70 11.66
C CYS A 11 2.08 -24.82 12.59
N VAL A 12 1.97 -24.40 13.86
CA VAL A 12 3.09 -24.44 14.82
C VAL A 12 3.61 -25.87 15.04
N ASN A 13 2.72 -26.85 15.17
CA ASN A 13 3.10 -28.25 15.40
C ASN A 13 3.88 -28.84 14.21
N ASP A 14 3.44 -28.54 12.98
CA ASP A 14 4.12 -28.99 11.77
C ASP A 14 5.52 -28.35 11.63
N PHE A 15 5.63 -27.07 12.00
CA PHE A 15 6.90 -26.34 12.01
C PHE A 15 7.88 -26.90 13.05
N GLU A 16 7.44 -27.17 14.28
CA GLU A 16 8.31 -27.73 15.33
C GLU A 16 8.89 -29.09 14.89
N ARG A 17 8.03 -29.98 14.38
CA ARG A 17 8.47 -31.29 13.87
C ARG A 17 9.50 -31.14 12.75
N THR A 18 9.31 -30.18 11.86
CA THR A 18 10.22 -29.92 10.74
C THR A 18 11.56 -29.37 11.22
N LEU A 19 11.55 -28.36 12.10
CA LEU A 19 12.77 -27.73 12.62
C LEU A 19 13.61 -28.71 13.45
N ARG A 20 12.97 -29.59 14.24
CA ARG A 20 13.65 -30.67 14.96
C ARG A 20 14.33 -31.66 14.01
N ARG A 21 13.68 -32.01 12.89
CA ARG A 21 14.27 -32.92 11.86
C ARG A 21 15.46 -32.30 11.14
N VAL A 22 15.44 -30.99 10.91
CA VAL A 22 16.56 -30.24 10.32
C VAL A 22 17.71 -30.04 11.32
N GLY A 23 17.52 -30.41 12.60
CA GLY A 23 18.53 -30.29 13.64
C GLY A 23 18.65 -28.90 14.24
N ARG A 24 17.65 -28.02 14.05
CA ARG A 24 17.65 -26.69 14.68
C ARG A 24 17.41 -26.83 16.18
N TRP A 25 18.43 -26.51 16.97
CA TRP A 25 18.31 -26.47 18.42
C TRP A 25 17.78 -25.10 18.88
N ALA A 26 16.55 -25.09 19.39
CA ALA A 26 15.88 -23.93 19.95
C ALA A 26 14.90 -24.38 21.04
N ASP A 27 14.47 -23.44 21.91
CA ASP A 27 13.39 -23.71 22.86
C ASP A 27 12.03 -23.55 22.16
N TYR A 28 11.36 -24.68 21.96
CA TYR A 28 10.02 -24.73 21.37
C TYR A 28 8.91 -24.73 22.43
N LYS A 29 9.24 -25.02 23.69
CA LYS A 29 8.26 -25.12 24.79
C LYS A 29 7.91 -23.75 25.35
N ASN A 30 8.90 -22.87 25.53
CA ASN A 30 8.72 -21.50 26.01
C ASN A 30 8.84 -20.50 24.85
N SER A 31 8.09 -20.72 23.77
CA SER A 31 8.04 -19.77 22.66
C SER A 31 7.18 -18.55 23.01
N TYR A 32 7.57 -17.38 22.53
CA TYR A 32 6.71 -16.20 22.61
C TYR A 32 5.74 -16.19 21.42
N ALA A 33 4.49 -15.81 21.65
CA ALA A 33 3.54 -15.56 20.59
C ALA A 33 3.04 -14.11 20.63
N THR A 34 2.88 -13.49 19.47
CA THR A 34 2.39 -12.10 19.37
C THR A 34 0.93 -11.94 19.81
N LEU A 35 0.22 -13.06 20.02
CA LEU A 35 -1.13 -13.11 20.57
C LEU A 35 -1.16 -13.17 22.11
N ASP A 36 -0.02 -13.38 22.76
CA ASP A 36 0.05 -13.50 24.22
C ASP A 36 -0.23 -12.14 24.88
N PRO A 37 -1.00 -12.09 25.98
CA PRO A 37 -1.36 -10.84 26.64
C PRO A 37 -0.15 -9.97 27.00
N ASP A 38 0.90 -10.57 27.56
CA ASP A 38 2.11 -9.85 27.98
C ASP A 38 2.85 -9.21 26.78
N TYR A 39 2.80 -9.87 25.61
CA TYR A 39 3.36 -9.33 24.37
C TYR A 39 2.55 -8.14 23.87
N ILE A 40 1.21 -8.26 23.87
CA ILE A 40 0.30 -7.18 23.46
C ILE A 40 0.46 -5.96 24.39
N GLU A 41 0.57 -6.18 25.70
CA GLU A 41 0.80 -5.11 26.68
C GLU A 41 2.12 -4.38 26.42
N SER A 42 3.18 -5.13 26.11
CA SER A 42 4.47 -4.56 25.73
C SER A 42 4.36 -3.67 24.49
N VAL A 43 3.61 -4.11 23.47
CA VAL A 43 3.36 -3.31 22.25
C VAL A 43 2.55 -2.05 22.57
N TRP A 44 1.54 -2.14 23.43
CA TRP A 44 0.76 -0.97 23.86
C TRP A 44 1.61 0.04 24.63
N TRP A 45 2.51 -0.44 25.49
CA TRP A 45 3.46 0.43 26.18
C TRP A 45 4.38 1.17 25.20
N VAL A 46 4.94 0.47 24.21
CA VAL A 46 5.77 1.09 23.17
C VAL A 46 4.97 2.14 22.39
N PHE A 47 3.75 1.79 21.96
CA PHE A 47 2.89 2.72 21.22
C PHE A 47 2.57 3.97 22.04
N LYS A 48 2.26 3.81 23.34
CA LYS A 48 2.03 4.92 24.27
C LYS A 48 3.27 5.81 24.39
N LYS A 49 4.47 5.25 24.46
CA LYS A 49 5.70 6.07 24.48
C LYS A 49 5.87 6.92 23.24
N ILE A 50 5.61 6.36 22.05
CA ILE A 50 5.70 7.08 20.78
C ILE A 50 4.59 8.16 20.70
N TRP A 51 3.41 7.86 21.24
CA TRP A 51 2.32 8.81 21.38
C TRP A 51 2.68 9.98 22.31
N ASP A 52 3.23 9.70 23.49
CA ASP A 52 3.65 10.70 24.48
C ASP A 52 4.76 11.62 23.91
N MET A 53 5.54 11.14 22.94
CA MET A 53 6.54 11.93 22.20
C MET A 53 5.95 12.80 21.08
N GLY A 54 4.65 12.72 20.81
CA GLY A 54 3.99 13.49 19.75
C GLY A 54 4.32 13.02 18.32
N LEU A 55 4.84 11.80 18.16
CA LEU A 55 5.23 11.25 16.85
C LEU A 55 4.08 10.52 16.13
N VAL A 56 2.96 10.30 16.80
CA VAL A 56 1.77 9.67 16.22
C VAL A 56 0.75 10.75 15.85
N TYR A 57 0.28 10.72 14.62
CA TYR A 57 -0.75 11.63 14.13
C TYR A 57 -1.76 10.90 13.25
N LYS A 58 -2.94 11.51 13.10
CA LYS A 58 -4.00 11.06 12.20
C LYS A 58 -4.16 12.08 11.08
N ASP A 59 -4.18 11.61 9.84
CA ASP A 59 -4.30 12.47 8.67
C ASP A 59 -5.11 11.79 7.56
N TYR A 60 -5.66 12.60 6.65
CA TYR A 60 -6.34 12.17 5.43
C TYR A 60 -5.40 12.38 4.25
N ARG A 61 -4.72 11.30 3.87
CA ARG A 61 -3.73 11.31 2.79
C ARG A 61 -3.98 10.23 1.76
N VAL A 62 -3.46 10.44 0.55
CA VAL A 62 -3.37 9.38 -0.45
C VAL A 62 -2.35 8.36 0.04
N SER A 63 -2.73 7.09 0.11
CA SER A 63 -1.85 5.99 0.51
C SER A 63 -2.14 4.77 -0.35
N PRO A 64 -1.15 3.89 -0.56
CA PRO A 64 -1.37 2.64 -1.25
C PRO A 64 -2.49 1.86 -0.57
N TYR A 65 -3.48 1.41 -1.34
CA TYR A 65 -4.69 0.79 -0.83
C TYR A 65 -4.94 -0.55 -1.51
N CYS A 66 -5.19 -1.58 -0.72
CA CYS A 66 -5.55 -2.90 -1.25
C CYS A 66 -7.09 -3.03 -1.28
N PRO A 67 -7.72 -3.04 -2.47
CA PRO A 67 -9.18 -3.15 -2.58
C PRO A 67 -9.71 -4.51 -2.11
N ARG A 68 -8.88 -5.57 -2.18
CA ARG A 68 -9.24 -6.90 -1.69
C ARG A 68 -9.28 -6.98 -0.16
N CYS A 69 -8.30 -6.39 0.51
CA CYS A 69 -8.18 -6.45 1.97
C CYS A 69 -8.95 -5.33 2.67
N GLY A 70 -9.32 -4.26 1.96
CA GLY A 70 -10.05 -3.14 2.51
C GLY A 70 -9.23 -2.27 3.47
N THR A 71 -7.92 -2.21 3.29
CA THR A 71 -7.00 -1.52 4.21
C THR A 71 -5.87 -0.80 3.46
N PRO A 72 -5.39 0.36 3.97
CA PRO A 72 -4.14 0.94 3.50
C PRO A 72 -2.96 0.01 3.80
N LEU A 73 -1.92 0.13 2.98
CA LEU A 73 -0.66 -0.59 3.10
C LEU A 73 0.48 0.38 3.43
N SER A 74 1.51 -0.15 4.09
CA SER A 74 2.77 0.54 4.32
C SER A 74 3.64 0.55 3.05
N ASN A 75 4.56 1.51 2.96
CA ASN A 75 5.49 1.61 1.82
C ASN A 75 6.33 0.32 1.66
N PHE A 76 6.71 -0.32 2.76
CA PHE A 76 7.51 -1.55 2.73
C PHE A 76 6.74 -2.74 2.17
N GLU A 77 5.44 -2.84 2.44
CA GLU A 77 4.60 -3.91 1.88
C GLU A 77 4.42 -3.77 0.36
N VAL A 78 4.25 -2.54 -0.13
CA VAL A 78 4.10 -2.27 -1.56
C VAL A 78 5.37 -2.61 -2.33
N ASN A 79 6.53 -2.24 -1.78
CA ASN A 79 7.81 -2.48 -2.43
C ASN A 79 8.17 -3.96 -2.60
N LEU A 80 7.67 -4.84 -1.71
CA LEU A 80 7.86 -6.29 -1.82
C LEU A 80 6.95 -6.94 -2.89
N GLY A 81 5.92 -6.22 -3.35
CA GLY A 81 4.82 -6.77 -4.15
C GLY A 81 4.82 -6.38 -5.62
N TYR A 82 5.88 -5.73 -6.13
CA TYR A 82 5.93 -5.30 -7.54
C TYR A 82 5.80 -6.47 -8.50
N LYS A 83 4.93 -6.30 -9.49
CA LYS A 83 4.66 -7.27 -10.55
C LYS A 83 4.47 -6.55 -11.86
N GLU A 84 4.95 -7.17 -12.93
CA GLU A 84 4.64 -6.72 -14.28
C GLU A 84 3.18 -7.05 -14.60
N VAL A 85 2.42 -6.02 -14.95
CA VAL A 85 1.01 -6.13 -15.35
C VAL A 85 0.84 -5.44 -16.69
N LYS A 86 -0.15 -5.91 -17.46
CA LYS A 86 -0.51 -5.27 -18.73
C LYS A 86 -1.58 -4.22 -18.45
N ASP A 87 -1.24 -2.96 -18.69
CA ASP A 87 -2.16 -1.83 -18.58
C ASP A 87 -2.51 -1.26 -19.95
N ASN A 88 -3.68 -0.62 -20.03
CA ASN A 88 -4.11 0.09 -21.23
C ASN A 88 -3.44 1.46 -21.29
N SER A 89 -2.59 1.67 -22.29
CA SER A 89 -2.01 2.98 -22.61
C SER A 89 -2.95 3.74 -23.53
N VAL A 90 -3.49 4.88 -23.08
CA VAL A 90 -4.45 5.67 -23.86
C VAL A 90 -4.00 7.13 -24.00
N TYR A 91 -4.31 7.70 -25.16
CA TYR A 91 -4.11 9.12 -25.45
C TYR A 91 -5.47 9.81 -25.59
N LEU A 92 -5.62 10.96 -24.96
CA LEU A 92 -6.87 11.71 -24.86
C LEU A 92 -6.64 13.15 -25.32
N ARG A 93 -7.66 13.72 -25.97
CA ARG A 93 -7.65 15.11 -26.41
C ARG A 93 -8.56 15.95 -25.53
N PHE A 94 -8.01 16.92 -24.81
CA PHE A 94 -8.77 17.88 -24.02
C PHE A 94 -8.88 19.20 -24.76
N ARG A 95 -10.11 19.59 -25.14
CA ARG A 95 -10.37 20.81 -25.89
C ARG A 95 -10.10 22.05 -25.03
N ILE A 96 -9.36 23.01 -25.58
CA ILE A 96 -9.15 24.31 -24.93
C ILE A 96 -10.42 25.15 -25.06
N LYS A 97 -10.85 25.77 -23.96
CA LYS A 97 -11.98 26.71 -23.96
C LYS A 97 -11.48 28.10 -24.34
N GLY A 98 -12.14 28.74 -25.28
CA GLY A 98 -11.84 30.10 -25.74
C GLY A 98 -12.12 30.25 -27.23
N PRO A 99 -12.66 31.40 -27.69
CA PRO A 99 -12.90 31.64 -29.11
C PRO A 99 -11.61 31.64 -29.95
N GLU A 100 -10.49 32.04 -29.36
CA GLU A 100 -9.16 32.07 -29.99
C GLU A 100 -8.52 30.68 -30.15
N PHE A 101 -8.97 29.67 -29.40
CA PHE A 101 -8.39 28.32 -29.38
C PHE A 101 -9.27 27.29 -30.12
N LYS A 102 -9.92 27.71 -31.22
CA LYS A 102 -10.79 26.83 -32.00
C LYS A 102 -9.97 25.69 -32.60
N ASP A 103 -10.43 24.46 -32.36
CA ASP A 103 -9.80 23.20 -32.81
C ASP A 103 -8.41 22.91 -32.20
N ILE A 104 -8.06 23.57 -31.09
CA ILE A 104 -6.83 23.29 -30.33
C ILE A 104 -7.15 22.38 -29.13
N PHE A 105 -6.31 21.37 -28.94
CA PHE A 105 -6.47 20.35 -27.90
C PHE A 105 -5.15 20.08 -27.18
N PHE A 106 -5.21 19.86 -25.87
CA PHE A 106 -4.13 19.20 -25.15
C PHE A 106 -4.16 17.70 -25.41
N LEU A 107 -3.03 17.12 -25.81
CA LEU A 107 -2.85 15.68 -25.90
C LEU A 107 -2.29 15.16 -24.57
N VAL A 108 -3.03 14.28 -23.90
CA VAL A 108 -2.67 13.73 -22.58
C VAL A 108 -2.56 12.22 -22.67
N TRP A 109 -1.53 11.68 -22.03
CA TRP A 109 -1.28 10.23 -21.93
C TRP A 109 -1.58 9.72 -20.52
N THR A 110 -2.20 8.54 -20.40
CA THR A 110 -2.37 7.85 -19.12
C THR A 110 -2.42 6.33 -19.30
N THR A 111 -1.93 5.60 -18.29
CA THR A 111 -2.10 4.14 -18.15
C THR A 111 -3.28 3.77 -17.24
N THR A 112 -3.89 4.75 -16.58
CA THR A 112 -4.95 4.55 -15.58
C THR A 112 -6.24 5.28 -15.98
N PRO A 113 -6.95 4.83 -17.03
CA PRO A 113 -8.12 5.53 -17.56
C PRO A 113 -9.28 5.69 -16.55
N TRP A 114 -9.33 4.83 -15.53
CA TRP A 114 -10.33 4.91 -14.46
C TRP A 114 -10.18 6.16 -13.57
N THR A 115 -9.05 6.88 -13.63
CA THR A 115 -8.84 8.14 -12.90
C THR A 115 -9.46 9.35 -13.61
N LEU A 116 -9.78 9.24 -14.89
CA LEU A 116 -10.28 10.35 -15.72
C LEU A 116 -11.57 11.00 -15.22
N PRO A 117 -12.57 10.26 -14.69
CA PRO A 117 -13.78 10.89 -14.15
C PRO A 117 -13.50 11.82 -12.96
N ALA A 118 -12.39 11.61 -12.25
CA ALA A 118 -11.96 12.43 -11.11
C ALA A 118 -10.91 13.49 -11.50
N ASN A 119 -10.69 13.73 -12.80
CA ASN A 119 -9.72 14.71 -13.26
C ASN A 119 -10.16 16.15 -12.92
N LEU A 120 -9.28 16.92 -12.29
CA LEU A 120 -9.56 18.31 -11.88
C LEU A 120 -8.76 19.35 -12.68
N ALA A 121 -7.55 19.01 -13.12
CA ALA A 121 -6.65 19.94 -13.81
C ALA A 121 -5.65 19.17 -14.70
N LEU A 122 -5.06 19.88 -15.65
CA LEU A 122 -3.91 19.39 -16.42
C LEU A 122 -2.65 20.09 -15.90
N ALA A 123 -1.59 19.32 -15.67
CA ALA A 123 -0.29 19.86 -15.30
C ALA A 123 0.62 19.92 -16.53
N VAL A 124 1.25 21.07 -16.74
CA VAL A 124 2.25 21.29 -17.79
C VAL A 124 3.53 21.80 -17.15
N ASN A 125 4.68 21.48 -17.74
CA ASN A 125 5.96 22.01 -17.28
C ASN A 125 6.15 23.41 -17.90
N PRO A 126 6.25 24.49 -17.10
CA PRO A 126 6.36 25.85 -17.61
C PRO A 126 7.65 26.12 -18.40
N GLU A 127 8.70 25.31 -18.20
CA GLU A 127 9.99 25.45 -18.90
C GLU A 127 10.06 24.63 -20.19
N MET A 128 9.08 23.73 -20.40
CA MET A 128 9.05 22.89 -21.60
C MET A 128 8.51 23.70 -22.78
N GLN A 129 9.23 23.66 -23.89
CA GLN A 129 8.79 24.31 -25.11
C GLN A 129 7.77 23.39 -25.81
N ASP A 130 6.48 23.65 -25.55
CA ASP A 130 5.40 22.91 -26.18
C ASP A 130 5.29 23.28 -27.67
N ILE A 131 5.29 22.27 -28.54
CA ILE A 131 5.11 22.44 -29.98
C ILE A 131 3.62 22.35 -30.29
N LEU A 132 3.03 23.44 -30.76
CA LEU A 132 1.72 23.43 -31.42
C LEU A 132 1.88 22.82 -32.82
N ILE A 133 1.19 21.71 -33.07
CA ILE A 133 1.07 21.05 -34.39
C ILE A 133 -0.33 21.29 -34.94
#